data_AF-A0A3M1W3D9-F1
#
_entry.id   AF-A0A3M1W3D9-F1
#
_cell.length_a   1.000
_cell.length_b   1.000
_cell.length_c   1.000
_cell.angle_alpha   90.00
_cell.angle_beta   90.00
_cell.angle_gamma   90.00
#
_symmetry.space_group_name_H-M   'P 1'
#
loop_
_entity.id
_entity.type
_entity.pdbx_description
1 polymer ?
#
loop_
_entity_poly.entity_id
_entity_poly.type
_entity_poly.pdbx_seq_one_letter_code
_entity_poly.pdbx_strand_id
1 'polypeptide(L)'
;MPRRREPRGERGKERGGSPLRTVAVVGAILAAGVAGQLVWGGLRSPDPHYLEARRLIAEYELGKPPELINYNHPVYGKALAELELVDPDSPSAAAAGELAAEIRHKIEEFRARMAAEARRKAREAKRRREREAMFLEAQERARLNPVTSYPECENEGQSRTRRGR
;
A
#
# COMPACT_ATOMS: atom_id res chain seq x y z
N MET A 1 -26.78 -14.94 55.96
CA MET A 1 -26.76 -13.51 56.34
C MET A 1 -25.88 -13.40 57.59
N PRO A 2 -24.83 -12.55 57.65
CA PRO A 2 -24.87 -11.14 57.28
C PRO A 2 -23.77 -10.68 56.30
N ARG A 3 -24.03 -9.47 55.79
CA ARG A 3 -23.23 -8.68 54.86
C ARG A 3 -22.17 -7.89 55.63
N ARG A 4 -20.97 -7.73 55.07
CA ARG A 4 -20.09 -6.61 55.41
C ARG A 4 -19.44 -6.02 54.16
N ARG A 5 -19.61 -4.71 54.04
CA ARG A 5 -19.35 -3.83 52.89
C ARG A 5 -17.88 -3.34 52.89
N GLU A 6 -17.30 -3.29 51.69
CA GLU A 6 -16.41 -2.27 51.10
C GLU A 6 -15.06 -1.89 51.79
N PRO A 7 -13.99 -1.56 51.01
CA PRO A 7 -13.99 -0.39 50.13
C PRO A 7 -13.47 -0.57 48.70
N ARG A 8 -14.17 0.16 47.82
CA ARG A 8 -13.72 0.85 46.61
C ARG A 8 -12.21 1.08 46.51
N GLY A 9 -11.59 0.40 45.53
CA GLY A 9 -10.33 0.80 44.93
C GLY A 9 -10.58 1.39 43.54
N GLU A 10 -10.52 2.72 43.45
CA GLU A 10 -10.29 3.42 42.19
C GLU A 10 -8.90 3.07 41.65
N ARG A 11 -8.83 2.65 40.38
CA ARG A 11 -7.84 3.14 39.38
C ARG A 11 -7.91 2.28 38.12
N GLY A 12 -8.11 2.95 36.99
CA GLY A 12 -8.03 2.31 35.68
C GLY A 12 -8.87 3.03 34.64
N LYS A 13 -8.57 4.31 34.37
CA LYS A 13 -9.02 5.00 33.17
C LYS A 13 -8.38 4.29 31.97
N GLU A 14 -9.00 3.22 31.49
CA GLU A 14 -8.69 2.66 30.18
C GLU A 14 -9.23 3.64 29.14
N ARG A 15 -8.32 4.47 28.64
CA ARG A 15 -8.47 5.16 27.38
C ARG A 15 -8.48 4.09 26.29
N GLY A 16 -9.67 3.55 26.01
CA GLY A 16 -9.95 2.84 24.77
C GLY A 16 -9.77 3.82 23.61
N GLY A 17 -8.53 3.91 23.11
CA GLY A 17 -8.20 4.67 21.93
C GLY A 17 -8.89 4.05 20.73
N SER A 18 -9.91 4.74 20.23
CA SER A 18 -10.52 4.50 18.93
C SER A 18 -9.44 4.52 17.83
N PRO A 19 -9.16 3.41 17.11
CA PRO A 19 -8.22 3.42 16.00
C PRO A 19 -8.97 3.61 14.68
N LEU A 20 -9.89 4.58 14.61
CA LEU A 20 -10.65 4.83 13.40
C LEU A 20 -10.91 6.33 13.28
N ARG A 21 -10.40 6.89 12.18
CA ARG A 21 -10.60 8.26 11.64
C ARG A 21 -9.41 9.21 11.84
N THR A 22 -8.26 8.83 11.27
CA THR A 22 -7.26 9.80 10.76
C THR A 22 -7.20 9.69 9.24
N VAL A 23 -8.35 9.79 8.59
CA VAL A 23 -8.44 9.94 7.12
C VAL A 23 -9.46 11.06 6.87
N ALA A 24 -9.01 12.29 7.06
CA ALA A 24 -9.73 13.49 6.65
C ALA A 24 -8.76 14.68 6.59
N VAL A 25 -7.69 14.57 5.79
CA VAL A 25 -6.91 15.75 5.39
C VAL A 25 -6.61 15.63 3.90
N VAL A 26 -7.67 15.63 3.08
CA VAL A 26 -7.56 15.73 1.62
C VAL A 26 -8.26 17.00 1.10
N GLY A 27 -9.08 17.68 1.91
CA GLY A 27 -9.79 18.91 1.51
C GLY A 27 -9.16 20.24 1.92
N ALA A 28 -8.06 20.24 2.69
CA ALA A 28 -7.58 21.46 3.37
C ALA A 28 -6.56 22.30 2.57
N ILE A 29 -5.91 21.74 1.55
CA ILE A 29 -4.83 22.43 0.83
C ILE A 29 -5.35 23.45 -0.20
N LEU A 30 -6.62 23.32 -0.64
CA LEU A 30 -7.24 24.32 -1.50
C LEU A 30 -7.85 25.51 -0.73
N ALA A 31 -8.18 25.35 0.56
CA ALA A 31 -8.88 26.40 1.33
C ALA A 31 -7.95 27.26 2.21
N ALA A 32 -6.83 26.73 2.71
CA ALA A 32 -5.98 27.47 3.65
C ALA A 32 -5.01 28.46 2.97
N GLY A 33 -4.62 28.23 1.71
CA GLY A 33 -3.67 29.10 1.00
C GLY A 33 -4.25 30.44 0.51
N VAL A 34 -5.58 30.60 0.49
CA VAL A 34 -6.21 31.83 -0.04
C VAL A 34 -6.50 32.85 1.09
N ALA A 35 -6.81 32.38 2.30
CA ALA A 35 -7.23 33.26 3.39
C ALA A 35 -6.06 34.02 4.06
N GLY A 36 -4.86 33.44 4.08
CA GLY A 36 -3.69 34.07 4.72
C GLY A 36 -3.02 35.16 3.89
N GLN A 37 -3.15 35.10 2.55
CA GLN A 37 -2.41 35.98 1.64
C GLN A 37 -3.14 37.30 1.32
N LEU A 38 -4.44 37.39 1.59
CA LEU A 38 -5.23 38.60 1.31
C LEU A 38 -5.16 39.66 2.41
N VAL A 39 -4.59 39.36 3.59
CA VAL A 39 -4.72 40.26 4.74
C VAL A 39 -3.52 41.21 4.92
N TRP A 40 -2.32 40.91 4.39
CA TRP A 40 -1.11 41.66 4.80
C TRP A 40 -0.11 42.14 3.72
N GLY A 41 -0.36 41.94 2.41
CA GLY A 41 0.57 42.37 1.35
C GLY A 41 -0.12 43.13 0.23
N GLY A 42 0.07 44.44 0.13
CA GLY A 42 -0.56 45.26 -0.90
C GLY A 42 -0.26 44.78 -2.32
N LEU A 43 -1.31 44.70 -3.16
CA LEU A 43 -1.34 44.69 -4.65
C LEU A 43 -0.21 44.00 -5.45
N ARG A 44 0.56 43.07 -4.87
CA ARG A 44 1.55 42.29 -5.63
C ARG A 44 0.85 41.02 -6.13
N SER A 45 0.66 40.96 -7.44
CA SER A 45 0.18 39.76 -8.11
C SER A 45 1.09 38.57 -7.74
N PRO A 46 0.52 37.38 -7.50
CA PRO A 46 1.31 36.17 -7.28
C PRO A 46 2.21 35.87 -8.49
N ASP A 47 3.32 35.19 -8.23
CA ASP A 47 4.29 34.83 -9.26
C ASP A 47 3.64 33.98 -10.38
N PRO A 48 3.86 34.31 -11.67
CA PRO A 48 3.26 33.56 -12.77
C PRO A 48 3.70 32.09 -12.79
N HIS A 49 4.93 31.78 -12.40
CA HIS A 49 5.42 30.40 -12.34
C HIS A 49 4.78 29.62 -11.20
N TYR A 50 4.52 30.27 -10.06
CA TYR A 50 3.76 29.65 -8.97
C TYR A 50 2.33 29.32 -9.40
N LEU A 51 1.67 30.22 -10.11
CA LEU A 51 0.33 29.98 -10.65
C LEU A 51 0.32 28.85 -11.68
N GLU A 52 1.29 28.83 -12.59
CA GLU A 52 1.38 27.79 -13.63
C GLU A 52 1.66 26.41 -13.02
N ALA A 53 2.56 26.32 -12.04
CA ALA A 53 2.79 25.07 -11.30
C ALA A 53 1.50 24.54 -10.65
N ARG A 54 0.74 25.41 -9.99
CA ARG A 54 -0.55 25.04 -9.37
C ARG A 54 -1.58 24.62 -10.41
N ARG A 55 -1.62 25.31 -11.54
CA ARG A 55 -2.52 24.99 -12.66
C ARG A 55 -2.21 23.60 -13.22
N LEU A 56 -0.94 23.31 -13.51
CA LEU A 56 -0.51 22.01 -14.01
C LEU A 56 -0.93 20.86 -13.10
N ILE A 57 -0.73 21.03 -11.79
CA ILE A 57 -1.14 20.04 -10.78
C ILE A 57 -2.66 19.91 -10.74
N ALA A 58 -3.39 21.03 -10.65
CA ALA A 58 -4.83 21.04 -10.56
C ALA A 58 -5.49 20.40 -11.80
N GLU A 59 -5.04 20.71 -13.01
CA GLU A 59 -5.54 20.12 -14.25
C GLU A 59 -5.28 18.61 -14.30
N TYR A 60 -4.13 18.15 -13.80
CA TYR A 60 -3.82 16.72 -13.77
C TYR A 60 -4.64 15.97 -12.71
N GLU A 61 -4.85 16.55 -11.54
CA GLU A 61 -5.58 15.94 -10.43
C GLU A 61 -7.10 16.07 -10.56
N LEU A 62 -7.57 16.93 -11.46
CA LEU A 62 -9.00 17.18 -11.67
C LEU A 62 -9.76 15.89 -11.97
N GLY A 63 -10.77 15.61 -11.14
CA GLY A 63 -11.64 14.44 -11.29
C GLY A 63 -10.98 13.10 -10.92
N LYS A 64 -9.73 13.09 -10.44
CA LYS A 64 -9.07 11.87 -9.98
C LYS A 64 -9.18 11.74 -8.47
N PRO A 65 -9.63 10.58 -7.96
CA PRO A 65 -9.53 10.32 -6.54
C PRO A 65 -8.06 10.15 -6.13
N PRO A 66 -7.68 10.48 -4.88
CA PRO A 66 -6.29 10.50 -4.42
C PRO A 66 -5.54 9.17 -4.62
N GLU A 67 -6.26 8.05 -4.55
CA GLU A 67 -5.70 6.70 -4.68
C GLU A 67 -5.28 6.37 -6.11
N LEU A 68 -5.81 7.10 -7.11
CA LEU A 68 -5.51 6.93 -8.52
C LEU A 68 -4.50 7.95 -9.05
N ILE A 69 -3.98 8.83 -8.18
CA ILE A 69 -2.95 9.79 -8.54
C ILE A 69 -1.61 9.09 -8.71
N ASN A 70 -1.03 9.20 -9.91
CA ASN A 70 0.31 8.71 -10.19
C ASN A 70 1.34 9.84 -10.02
N TYR A 71 1.99 9.89 -8.85
CA TYR A 71 2.99 10.91 -8.55
C TYR A 71 4.27 10.80 -9.40
N ASN A 72 4.51 9.67 -10.09
CA ASN A 72 5.60 9.57 -11.07
C ASN A 72 5.25 10.17 -12.44
N HIS A 73 4.06 10.75 -12.61
CA HIS A 73 3.67 11.38 -13.87
C HIS A 73 4.55 12.62 -14.16
N PRO A 74 4.97 12.86 -15.42
CA PRO A 74 5.88 13.95 -15.77
C PRO A 74 5.34 15.36 -15.45
N VAL A 75 4.02 15.52 -15.26
CA VAL A 75 3.42 16.80 -14.84
C VAL A 75 4.00 17.30 -13.53
N TYR A 76 4.24 16.43 -12.54
CA TYR A 76 4.85 16.87 -11.28
C TYR A 76 6.30 17.34 -11.47
N GLY A 77 7.04 16.76 -12.42
CA GLY A 77 8.36 17.25 -12.79
C GLY A 77 8.31 18.62 -13.46
N LYS A 78 7.33 18.86 -14.34
CA LYS A 78 7.10 20.18 -14.95
C LYS A 78 6.70 21.22 -13.89
N ALA A 79 5.78 20.87 -13.00
CA ALA A 79 5.36 21.75 -11.92
C ALA A 79 6.52 22.10 -10.98
N LEU A 80 7.38 21.13 -10.64
CA LEU A 80 8.60 21.39 -9.86
C LEU A 80 9.56 22.35 -10.58
N ALA A 81 9.73 22.20 -11.90
CA ALA A 81 10.55 23.11 -12.69
C ALA A 81 9.99 24.54 -12.69
N GLU A 82 8.67 24.71 -12.80
CA GLU A 82 8.03 26.03 -12.64
C GLU A 82 8.24 26.60 -11.24
N LEU A 83 8.12 25.79 -10.18
CA LEU A 83 8.36 26.25 -8.81
C LEU A 83 9.81 26.70 -8.56
N GLU A 84 10.78 26.14 -9.28
CA GLU A 84 12.19 26.56 -9.23
C GLU A 84 12.43 27.91 -9.92
N LEU A 85 11.51 28.38 -10.78
CA LEU A 85 11.57 29.68 -11.46
C LEU A 85 10.89 30.82 -10.69
N VAL A 86 10.24 30.51 -9.56
CA VAL A 86 9.57 31.52 -8.72
C VAL A 86 10.62 32.49 -8.17
N ASP A 87 10.37 33.79 -8.33
CA ASP A 87 11.25 34.83 -7.82
C ASP A 87 11.36 34.73 -6.28
N PRO A 88 12.56 34.63 -5.69
CA PRO A 88 12.73 34.53 -4.24
C PRO A 88 12.19 35.75 -3.47
N ASP A 89 12.09 36.91 -4.10
CA ASP A 89 11.54 38.14 -3.52
C ASP A 89 10.02 38.26 -3.72
N SER A 90 9.41 37.29 -4.41
CA SER A 90 7.97 37.22 -4.63
C SER A 90 7.21 36.88 -3.34
N PRO A 91 5.98 37.42 -3.16
CA PRO A 91 5.07 36.96 -2.10
C PRO A 91 4.71 35.47 -2.19
N SER A 92 5.00 34.81 -3.32
CA SER A 92 4.76 33.38 -3.53
C SER A 92 5.94 32.48 -3.14
N ALA A 93 7.14 33.02 -2.87
CA ALA A 93 8.36 32.24 -2.69
C ALA A 93 8.25 31.19 -1.55
N ALA A 94 7.72 31.58 -0.40
CA ALA A 94 7.54 30.66 0.73
C ALA A 94 6.57 29.52 0.39
N ALA A 95 5.41 29.85 -0.19
CA ALA A 95 4.42 28.87 -0.59
C ALA A 95 4.91 27.95 -1.72
N ALA A 96 5.73 28.47 -2.64
CA ALA A 96 6.36 27.68 -3.69
C ALA A 96 7.35 26.66 -3.11
N GLY A 97 8.15 27.06 -2.12
CA GLY A 97 9.07 26.16 -1.41
C GLY A 97 8.35 25.05 -0.66
N GLU A 98 7.28 25.37 0.05
CA GLU A 98 6.43 24.37 0.74
C GLU A 98 5.81 23.39 -0.24
N LEU A 99 5.23 23.88 -1.34
CA LEU A 99 4.62 23.05 -2.37
C LEU A 99 5.65 22.14 -3.04
N ALA A 100 6.84 22.64 -3.35
CA ALA A 100 7.91 21.84 -3.93
C ALA A 100 8.36 20.72 -3.00
N ALA A 101 8.49 21.00 -1.70
CA ALA A 101 8.83 20.00 -0.69
C ALA A 101 7.75 18.91 -0.59
N GLU A 102 6.48 19.30 -0.58
CA GLU A 102 5.34 18.37 -0.54
C GLU A 102 5.33 17.44 -1.77
N ILE A 103 5.49 18.00 -2.97
CA ILE A 103 5.52 17.21 -4.21
C ILE A 103 6.66 16.20 -4.17
N ARG A 104 7.88 16.62 -3.79
CA ARG A 104 9.04 15.71 -3.68
C ARG A 104 8.77 14.58 -2.68
N HIS A 105 8.21 14.90 -1.52
CA HIS A 105 7.87 13.90 -0.51
C HIS A 105 6.86 12.87 -1.03
N LYS A 106 5.79 13.31 -1.71
CA LYS A 106 4.78 12.42 -2.30
C LYS A 106 5.36 11.53 -3.40
N ILE A 107 6.26 12.05 -4.23
CA ILE A 107 6.98 11.27 -5.24
C ILE A 107 7.82 10.17 -4.58
N GLU A 108 8.58 10.51 -3.53
CA GLU A 108 9.41 9.56 -2.80
C GLU A 108 8.57 8.46 -2.15
N GLU A 109 7.49 8.83 -1.47
CA GLU A 109 6.59 7.88 -0.84
C GLU A 109 5.95 6.93 -1.87
N PHE A 110 5.48 7.48 -3.00
CA PHE A 110 4.93 6.69 -4.09
C PHE A 110 5.94 5.69 -4.65
N ARG A 111 7.19 6.12 -4.87
CA ARG A 111 8.28 5.25 -5.34
C ARG A 111 8.63 4.17 -4.32
N ALA A 112 8.66 4.50 -3.04
CA ALA A 112 8.91 3.53 -1.97
C ALA A 112 7.83 2.44 -1.94
N ARG A 113 6.55 2.83 -2.05
CA ARG A 113 5.42 1.89 -2.14
C ARG A 113 5.53 0.98 -3.37
N MET A 114 5.79 1.55 -4.55
CA MET A 114 5.97 0.77 -5.79
C MET A 114 7.15 -0.21 -5.70
N ALA A 115 8.27 0.20 -5.11
CA ALA A 115 9.43 -0.67 -4.91
C ALA A 115 9.11 -1.81 -3.92
N ALA A 116 8.38 -1.53 -2.84
CA ALA A 116 7.94 -2.55 -1.90
C ALA A 116 7.00 -3.58 -2.55
N GLU A 117 6.06 -3.13 -3.38
CA GLU A 117 5.16 -4.02 -4.13
C GLU A 117 5.90 -4.86 -5.17
N ALA A 118 6.82 -4.27 -5.91
CA ALA A 118 7.65 -5.00 -6.87
C ALA A 118 8.46 -6.11 -6.18
N ARG A 119 9.06 -5.80 -5.02
CA ARG A 119 9.76 -6.79 -4.19
C ARG A 119 8.83 -7.89 -3.69
N ARG A 120 7.62 -7.56 -3.27
CA ARG A 120 6.61 -8.54 -2.83
C ARG A 120 6.25 -9.49 -3.97
N LYS A 121 5.89 -8.95 -5.14
CA LYS A 121 5.54 -9.73 -6.34
C LYS A 121 6.69 -10.63 -6.79
N ALA A 122 7.94 -10.14 -6.75
CA ALA A 122 9.11 -10.94 -7.09
C ALA A 122 9.31 -12.13 -6.13
N ARG A 123 9.13 -11.93 -4.82
CA ARG A 123 9.20 -12.99 -3.81
C ARG A 123 8.09 -14.02 -3.99
N GLU A 124 6.87 -13.58 -4.26
CA GLU A 124 5.72 -14.46 -4.53
C GLU A 124 5.94 -15.28 -5.81
N ALA A 125 6.43 -14.65 -6.88
CA ALA A 125 6.75 -15.34 -8.12
C ALA A 125 7.86 -16.40 -7.92
N LYS A 126 8.89 -16.08 -7.13
CA LYS A 126 9.94 -17.06 -6.78
C LYS A 126 9.37 -18.27 -6.03
N ARG A 127 8.57 -18.03 -4.98
CA ARG A 127 7.91 -19.10 -4.20
C ARG A 127 6.97 -19.94 -5.05
N ARG A 128 6.27 -19.32 -6.00
CA ARG A 128 5.40 -20.03 -6.94
C ARG A 128 6.20 -20.98 -7.83
N ARG A 129 7.30 -20.50 -8.41
CA ARG A 129 8.20 -21.33 -9.23
C ARG A 129 8.82 -22.49 -8.45
N GLU A 130 9.25 -22.25 -7.22
CA GLU A 130 9.78 -23.32 -6.35
C GLU A 130 8.73 -24.39 -6.05
N ARG A 131 7.47 -24.00 -5.79
CA ARG A 131 6.36 -24.94 -5.60
C ARG A 131 6.03 -25.73 -6.86
N GLU A 132 6.01 -25.07 -8.01
CA GLU A 132 5.78 -25.71 -9.30
C GLU A 132 6.91 -26.72 -9.61
N ALA A 133 8.17 -26.36 -9.35
CA ALA A 133 9.32 -27.26 -9.51
C ALA A 133 9.23 -28.50 -8.60
N MET A 134 8.93 -28.31 -7.31
CA MET A 134 8.74 -29.43 -6.38
C MET A 134 7.57 -30.34 -6.78
N PHE A 135 6.48 -29.76 -7.28
CA PHE A 135 5.32 -30.53 -7.74
C PHE A 135 5.64 -31.38 -8.98
N LEU A 136 6.38 -30.81 -9.94
CA LEU A 136 6.85 -31.53 -11.13
C LEU A 136 7.83 -32.65 -10.74
N GLU A 137 8.78 -32.36 -9.86
CA GLU A 137 9.73 -33.37 -9.37
C GLU A 137 9.01 -34.52 -8.63
N ALA A 138 8.00 -34.20 -7.80
CA ALA A 138 7.19 -35.21 -7.13
C ALA A 138 6.40 -36.07 -8.14
N GLN A 139 5.85 -35.46 -9.19
CA GLN A 139 5.20 -36.19 -10.28
C GLN A 139 6.16 -37.10 -11.04
N GLU A 140 7.37 -36.62 -11.36
CA GLU A 140 8.40 -37.42 -12.02
C GLU A 140 8.84 -38.60 -11.16
N ARG A 141 9.07 -38.39 -9.86
CA ARG A 141 9.39 -39.47 -8.91
C ARG A 141 8.26 -40.50 -8.82
N ALA A 142 7.00 -40.06 -8.79
CA ALA A 142 5.84 -40.95 -8.78
C ALA A 142 5.69 -41.74 -10.10
N ARG A 143 6.07 -41.15 -11.25
CA ARG A 143 6.09 -41.83 -12.55
C ARG A 143 7.22 -42.85 -12.68
N LEU A 144 8.39 -42.57 -12.09
CA LEU A 144 9.58 -43.43 -12.16
C LEU A 144 9.54 -44.59 -11.16
N ASN A 145 8.82 -44.44 -10.05
CA ASN A 145 8.49 -45.51 -9.11
C ASN A 145 6.98 -45.73 -9.07
N PRO A 146 6.34 -46.24 -10.15
CA PRO A 146 4.99 -46.74 -10.01
C PRO A 146 5.08 -47.94 -9.08
N VAL A 147 4.55 -47.83 -7.87
CA VAL A 147 4.46 -48.96 -6.96
C VAL A 147 3.79 -50.10 -7.73
N THR A 148 4.58 -51.12 -8.08
CA THR A 148 4.12 -52.43 -8.55
C THR A 148 3.55 -53.15 -7.33
N SER A 149 2.40 -52.67 -6.87
CA SER A 149 1.49 -53.41 -6.02
C SER A 149 0.44 -53.99 -6.96
N TYR A 150 0.79 -55.11 -7.58
CA TYR A 150 -0.24 -56.08 -7.90
C TYR A 150 -0.61 -56.69 -6.54
N PRO A 151 -1.87 -56.61 -6.08
CA PRO A 151 -2.30 -57.59 -5.10
C PRO A 151 -2.12 -58.94 -5.79
N GLU A 152 -1.20 -59.78 -5.28
CA GLU A 152 -1.19 -61.20 -5.61
C GLU A 152 -2.60 -61.71 -5.33
N CYS A 153 -3.36 -61.95 -6.41
CA CYS A 153 -4.49 -62.84 -6.37
C CYS A 153 -3.90 -64.24 -6.15
N GLU A 154 -3.60 -64.58 -4.89
CA GLU A 154 -3.30 -65.95 -4.52
C GLU A 154 -4.51 -66.80 -4.88
N ASN A 155 -4.33 -67.51 -5.99
CA ASN A 155 -5.15 -68.62 -6.43
C ASN A 155 -5.07 -69.73 -5.37
N GLU A 156 -5.93 -69.68 -4.36
CA GLU A 156 -6.28 -70.88 -3.59
C GLU A 156 -7.51 -71.55 -4.20
N GLY A 157 -7.36 -71.92 -5.47
CA GLY A 157 -8.18 -72.93 -6.12
C GLY A 157 -7.40 -74.24 -6.18
N GLN A 158 -7.91 -75.25 -5.45
CA GLN A 158 -7.68 -76.69 -5.63
C GLN A 158 -6.52 -77.34 -4.85
N SER A 159 -6.91 -78.04 -3.78
CA SER A 159 -6.53 -79.45 -3.62
C SER A 159 -7.68 -80.24 -2.98
N ARG A 160 -8.44 -80.93 -3.83
CA ARG A 160 -9.21 -82.13 -3.46
C ARG A 160 -8.25 -83.11 -2.76
N THR A 161 -8.68 -83.79 -1.69
CA THR A 161 -8.80 -85.27 -1.70
C THR A 161 -9.22 -85.87 -0.35
N ARG A 162 -10.18 -86.81 -0.46
CA ARG A 162 -10.29 -88.11 0.22
C ARG A 162 -10.66 -88.22 1.71
N ARG A 163 -11.85 -88.83 1.88
CA ARG A 163 -12.16 -90.05 2.67
C ARG A 163 -11.96 -90.01 4.18
N GLY A 164 -13.03 -90.34 4.89
CA GLY A 164 -12.94 -91.21 6.07
C GLY A 164 -14.09 -91.12 7.04
N ARG A 165 -15.10 -91.98 6.83
CA ARG A 165 -16.10 -92.54 7.77
C ARG A 165 -16.85 -91.62 8.73
#